data_AF-A0A351DFN8-F1
#
_entry.id   AF-A0A351DFN8-F1
#
_cell.length_a   1.000
_cell.length_b   1.000
_cell.length_c   1.000
_cell.angle_alpha   90.00
_cell.angle_beta   90.00
_cell.angle_gamma   90.00
#
_symmetry.space_group_name_H-M   'P 1'
#
loop_
_entity.id
_entity.type
_entity.pdbx_description
1 polymer ?
#
loop_
_entity_poly.entity_id
_entity_poly.type
_entity_poly.pdbx_seq_one_letter_code
_entity_poly.pdbx_strand_id
1 'polypeptide(L)'
;CAEKRARVSAIRRNGYASFCITSKGTDLGTGKTASFRGPCKVHHDQSVLDWVLPEIAKACRPESKEGAQEVFDHINTPNRVVLELTPEYRFDFDSAKMWEKSGKRVPPGRYSGNSGG
;
A
#
# COMPACT_ATOMS: atom_id res chain seq x y z
N CYS A 1 -16.92 -0.98 12.00
CA CYS A 1 -16.19 -2.14 12.57
C CYS A 1 -15.40 -2.83 11.46
N ALA A 2 -14.08 -2.99 11.60
CA ALA A 2 -13.19 -3.52 10.55
C ALA A 2 -13.40 -5.02 10.28
N GLU A 3 -13.65 -5.79 11.34
CA GLU A 3 -13.96 -7.22 11.32
C GLU A 3 -15.10 -7.61 10.36
N LYS A 4 -16.17 -6.80 10.33
CA LYS A 4 -17.38 -7.10 9.54
C LYS A 4 -17.25 -6.75 8.05
N ARG A 5 -16.07 -6.31 7.58
CA ARG A 5 -15.88 -5.91 6.19
C ARG A 5 -15.83 -7.17 5.30
N ALA A 6 -16.51 -7.13 4.15
CA ALA A 6 -16.57 -8.25 3.20
C ALA A 6 -15.18 -8.81 2.83
N ARG A 7 -14.16 -7.94 2.70
CA ARG A 7 -12.77 -8.34 2.45
C ARG A 7 -12.18 -9.24 3.54
N VAL A 8 -12.49 -9.00 4.81
CA VAL A 8 -11.96 -9.81 5.94
C VAL A 8 -12.55 -11.22 5.85
N SER A 9 -13.85 -11.32 5.60
CA SER A 9 -14.53 -12.60 5.38
C SER A 9 -13.96 -13.35 4.17
N ALA A 10 -13.68 -12.66 3.06
CA ALA A 10 -13.06 -13.25 1.88
C ALA A 10 -11.64 -13.77 2.15
N ILE A 11 -10.82 -13.00 2.87
CA ILE A 11 -9.45 -13.40 3.23
C ILE A 11 -9.48 -14.62 4.16
N ARG A 12 -10.40 -14.69 5.12
CA ARG A 12 -10.53 -15.89 5.97
C ARG A 12 -10.90 -17.14 5.20
N ARG A 13 -11.77 -17.03 4.19
CA ARG A 13 -12.17 -18.17 3.34
C ARG A 13 -11.05 -18.61 2.40
N ASN A 14 -10.34 -17.66 1.79
CA ASN A 14 -9.42 -17.96 0.70
C ASN A 14 -7.96 -18.02 1.16
N GLY A 15 -7.62 -17.44 2.31
CA GLY A 15 -6.25 -17.36 2.84
C GLY A 15 -5.29 -16.53 2.00
N TYR A 16 -5.80 -15.66 1.13
CA TYR A 16 -5.00 -15.08 0.04
C TYR A 16 -5.49 -13.68 -0.34
N ALA A 17 -4.57 -12.78 -0.67
CA ALA A 17 -4.90 -11.41 -1.10
C ALA A 17 -3.86 -10.83 -2.06
N SER A 18 -4.20 -9.68 -2.65
CA SER A 18 -3.28 -8.87 -3.43
C SER A 18 -3.47 -7.39 -3.12
N PHE A 19 -2.40 -6.61 -3.28
CA PHE A 19 -2.46 -5.15 -3.24
C PHE A 19 -1.59 -4.56 -4.35
N CYS A 20 -1.90 -3.32 -4.74
CA CYS A 20 -1.16 -2.59 -5.75
C CYS A 20 -0.83 -1.20 -5.21
N ILE A 21 0.45 -0.83 -5.32
CA ILE A 21 0.94 0.51 -5.04
C ILE A 21 1.07 1.23 -6.37
N THR A 22 0.54 2.45 -6.45
CA THR A 22 0.60 3.31 -7.64
C THR A 22 1.35 4.59 -7.34
N SER A 23 2.13 5.09 -8.30
CA SER A 23 2.80 6.38 -8.20
C SER A 23 1.86 7.58 -8.38
N LYS A 24 0.58 7.35 -8.69
CA LYS A 24 -0.39 8.41 -8.91
C LYS A 24 -0.47 9.32 -7.68
N GLY A 25 -0.28 10.63 -7.88
CA GLY A 25 -0.32 11.63 -6.81
C GLY A 25 1.00 11.79 -6.05
N THR A 26 2.09 11.18 -6.54
CA THR A 26 3.44 11.34 -5.99
C THR A 26 4.35 12.04 -7.01
N ASP A 27 5.51 12.53 -6.56
CA ASP A 27 6.53 13.15 -7.41
C ASP A 27 7.17 12.17 -8.43
N LEU A 28 6.91 10.87 -8.30
CA LEU A 28 7.33 9.85 -9.27
C LEU A 28 6.55 9.93 -10.61
N GLY A 29 5.53 10.78 -10.68
CA GLY A 29 4.66 10.95 -11.83
C GLY A 29 3.66 9.79 -12.00
N THR A 30 2.93 9.76 -13.11
CA THR A 30 1.93 8.71 -13.36
C THR A 30 2.53 7.48 -14.07
N GLY A 31 1.78 6.38 -14.09
CA GLY A 31 2.11 5.23 -14.92
C GLY A 31 3.24 4.35 -14.37
N LYS A 32 3.41 4.31 -13.05
CA LYS A 32 4.24 3.31 -12.35
C LYS A 32 3.39 2.58 -11.31
N THR A 33 3.51 1.26 -11.26
CA THR A 33 2.81 0.43 -10.28
C THR A 33 3.64 -0.77 -9.85
N ALA A 34 3.49 -1.18 -8.60
CA ALA A 34 4.01 -2.44 -8.08
C ALA A 34 2.85 -3.23 -7.46
N SER A 35 2.58 -4.41 -8.00
CA SER A 35 1.52 -5.31 -7.53
C SER A 35 2.12 -6.49 -6.80
N PHE A 36 1.53 -6.83 -5.66
CA PHE A 36 1.97 -7.92 -4.79
C PHE A 36 0.80 -8.86 -4.56
N ARG A 37 1.10 -10.16 -4.46
CA ARG A 37 0.12 -11.21 -4.24
C ARG A 37 0.73 -12.31 -3.38
N GLY A 38 -0.06 -12.87 -2.47
CA GLY A 38 0.36 -14.02 -1.66
C GLY A 38 -0.61 -14.39 -0.54
N PRO A 39 -0.19 -15.36 0.30
CA PRO A 39 -0.92 -15.74 1.49
C PRO A 39 -1.22 -14.53 2.38
N CYS A 40 -2.42 -14.49 2.94
CA CYS A 40 -2.85 -13.41 3.82
C CYS A 40 -3.56 -13.93 5.07
N LYS A 41 -3.05 -13.54 6.23
CA LYS A 41 -3.57 -13.88 7.55
C LYS A 41 -4.29 -12.68 8.16
N VAL A 42 -5.44 -12.94 8.77
CA VAL A 42 -6.16 -11.94 9.58
C VAL A 42 -5.76 -12.13 11.03
N HIS A 43 -5.26 -11.07 11.66
CA HIS A 43 -4.89 -11.04 13.08
C HIS A 43 -5.89 -10.26 13.90
N HIS A 44 -6.21 -10.84 15.06
CA HIS A 44 -7.01 -10.23 16.13
C HIS A 44 -6.23 -10.16 17.45
N ASP A 45 -5.04 -10.76 17.48
CA ASP A 45 -4.22 -10.85 18.67
C ASP A 45 -3.77 -9.46 19.10
N GLN A 46 -4.05 -9.11 20.36
CA GLN A 46 -3.75 -7.78 20.88
C GLN A 46 -2.25 -7.46 20.75
N SER A 47 -1.38 -8.46 20.95
CA SER A 47 0.07 -8.30 20.75
C SER A 47 0.42 -7.87 19.33
N VAL A 48 -0.29 -8.36 18.31
CA VAL A 48 -0.10 -7.97 16.90
C VAL A 48 -0.58 -6.54 16.67
N LEU A 49 -1.74 -6.18 17.23
CA LEU A 49 -2.28 -4.83 17.09
C LEU A 49 -1.40 -3.78 17.79
N ASP A 50 -0.91 -4.09 18.98
CA ASP A 50 -0.11 -3.19 19.80
C ASP A 50 1.23 -2.84 19.15
N TRP A 51 1.82 -3.73 18.36
CA TRP A 51 3.05 -3.40 17.62
C TRP A 51 2.77 -2.72 16.27
N VAL A 52 1.70 -3.10 15.55
CA VAL A 52 1.43 -2.58 14.20
C VAL A 52 0.79 -1.20 14.21
N LEU A 53 -0.24 -0.99 15.04
CA LEU A 53 -1.04 0.23 14.98
C LEU A 53 -0.22 1.50 15.28
N PRO A 54 0.71 1.53 16.25
CA PRO A 54 1.57 2.69 16.46
C PRO A 54 2.47 2.99 15.26
N GLU A 55 2.99 1.96 14.59
CA GLU A 55 3.86 2.14 13.42
C GLU A 55 3.09 2.67 12.21
N ILE A 56 1.85 2.20 11.99
CA ILE A 56 0.95 2.77 10.98
C ILE A 56 0.68 4.25 11.28
N ALA A 57 0.40 4.57 12.54
CA ALA A 57 0.05 5.93 12.92
C ALA A 57 1.23 6.91 12.72
N LYS A 58 2.44 6.50 13.10
CA LYS A 58 3.68 7.23 12.82
C LYS A 58 3.92 7.39 11.31
N ALA A 59 3.68 6.35 10.52
CA ALA A 59 3.84 6.42 9.06
C ALA A 59 2.81 7.35 8.38
N CYS A 60 1.62 7.51 8.96
CA CYS A 60 0.60 8.44 8.45
C CYS A 60 0.93 9.91 8.76
N ARG A 61 1.58 10.18 9.90
CA ARG A 61 1.92 11.53 10.37
C ARG A 61 3.37 11.59 10.85
N PRO A 62 4.36 11.37 9.97
CA PRO A 62 5.77 11.35 10.36
C PRO A 62 6.27 12.70 10.90
N GLU A 63 5.58 13.79 10.57
CA GLU A 63 5.92 15.17 10.93
C GLU A 63 5.55 15.55 12.38
N SER A 64 4.64 14.84 13.03
CA SER A 64 4.12 15.22 14.36
C SER A 64 3.82 13.99 15.21
N LYS A 65 4.36 13.99 16.44
CA LYS A 65 4.07 12.96 17.44
C LYS A 65 2.62 13.02 17.90
N GLU A 66 2.10 14.24 18.09
CA GLU A 66 0.72 14.49 18.48
C GLU A 66 -0.23 14.02 17.38
N GLY A 67 0.06 14.36 16.12
CA GLY A 67 -0.72 13.88 14.97
C GLY A 67 -0.68 12.36 14.81
N ALA A 68 0.47 11.73 15.06
CA ALA A 68 0.56 10.27 15.09
C ALA A 68 -0.29 9.67 16.23
N GLN A 69 -0.31 10.28 17.41
CA GLN A 69 -1.16 9.84 18.52
C GLN A 69 -2.66 9.94 18.17
N GLU A 70 -3.08 11.05 17.55
CA GLU A 70 -4.48 11.21 17.08
C GLU A 70 -4.88 10.14 16.06
N VAL A 71 -3.99 9.80 15.12
CA VAL A 71 -4.23 8.71 14.17
C VAL A 71 -4.32 7.37 14.90
N PHE A 72 -3.42 7.12 15.86
CA PHE A 72 -3.45 5.89 16.66
C PHE A 72 -4.78 5.74 17.37
N ASP A 73 -5.25 6.77 18.09
CA ASP A 73 -6.52 6.75 18.82
C ASP A 73 -7.70 6.54 17.87
N HIS A 74 -7.64 7.12 16.66
CA HIS A 74 -8.68 6.96 15.65
C HIS A 74 -8.76 5.53 15.07
N ILE A 75 -7.62 4.87 14.87
CA ILE A 75 -7.58 3.51 14.30
C ILE A 75 -7.69 2.42 15.37
N ASN A 76 -7.30 2.70 16.61
CA ASN A 76 -7.34 1.76 17.73
C ASN A 76 -8.76 1.64 18.31
N THR A 77 -9.62 0.94 17.58
CA THR A 77 -11.04 0.76 17.92
C THR A 77 -11.37 -0.70 18.24
N PRO A 78 -12.41 -1.01 19.03
CA PRO A 78 -12.84 -2.39 19.25
C PRO A 78 -13.06 -3.17 17.95
N ASN A 79 -12.66 -4.44 17.94
CA ASN A 79 -12.72 -5.33 16.76
C ASN A 79 -11.91 -4.80 15.56
N ARG A 80 -10.80 -4.11 15.84
CA ARG A 80 -9.76 -3.85 14.83
C ARG A 80 -9.11 -5.17 14.43
N VAL A 81 -8.65 -5.23 13.20
CA VAL A 81 -7.98 -6.40 12.62
C VAL A 81 -6.77 -5.90 11.84
N VAL A 82 -5.71 -6.70 11.84
CA VAL A 82 -4.52 -6.47 11.01
C VAL A 82 -4.50 -7.55 9.92
N LEU A 83 -4.18 -7.15 8.69
CA LEU A 83 -3.99 -8.08 7.57
C LEU A 83 -2.50 -8.21 7.34
N GLU A 84 -1.94 -9.39 7.59
CA GLU A 84 -0.57 -9.73 7.24
C GLU A 84 -0.60 -10.41 5.87
N LEU A 85 0.05 -9.81 4.87
CA LEU A 85 0.25 -10.44 3.56
C LEU A 85 1.72 -10.78 3.41
N THR A 86 2.02 -12.05 3.08
CA THR A 86 3.36 -12.53 2.74
C THR A 86 3.47 -12.64 1.22
N PRO A 87 4.12 -11.70 0.52
CA PRO A 87 4.14 -11.73 -0.94
C PRO A 87 4.98 -12.89 -1.46
N GLU A 88 4.39 -13.72 -2.33
CA GLU A 88 5.11 -14.74 -3.10
C GLU A 88 5.26 -14.36 -4.57
N TYR A 89 4.50 -13.36 -5.01
CA TYR A 89 4.53 -12.85 -6.37
C TYR A 89 4.55 -11.31 -6.37
N ARG A 90 5.40 -10.76 -7.24
CA ARG A 90 5.53 -9.33 -7.51
C ARG A 90 5.48 -9.08 -9.01
N PHE A 91 4.72 -8.05 -9.40
CA PHE A 91 4.63 -7.58 -10.77
C PHE A 91 4.76 -6.06 -10.82
N ASP A 92 5.78 -5.58 -11.52
CA ASP A 92 6.08 -4.16 -11.64
C ASP A 92 5.78 -3.66 -13.05
N PHE A 93 5.27 -2.43 -13.13
CA PHE A 93 5.03 -1.73 -14.38
C PHE A 93 5.62 -0.32 -14.30
N ASP A 94 6.34 0.08 -15.34
CA ASP A 94 6.88 1.42 -15.50
C ASP A 94 6.72 1.86 -16.96
N SER A 95 5.77 2.77 -17.21
CA SER A 95 5.50 3.25 -18.55
C SER A 95 6.65 4.06 -19.15
N ALA A 96 7.50 4.70 -18.34
CA ALA A 96 8.64 5.46 -18.84
C ALA A 96 9.65 4.52 -19.53
N LYS A 97 9.99 3.41 -18.87
CA LYS A 97 10.87 2.35 -19.42
C LYS A 97 10.28 1.71 -20.66
N MET A 98 8.95 1.55 -20.72
CA MET A 98 8.28 1.00 -21.90
C MET A 98 8.39 1.94 -23.11
N TRP A 99 8.21 3.25 -22.91
CA TRP A 99 8.34 4.22 -23.99
C TRP A 99 9.79 4.37 -24.47
N GLU A 100 10.76 4.39 -23.56
CA GLU A 100 12.19 4.40 -23.89
C GLU A 100 12.57 3.23 -24.81
N LYS A 101 12.08 2.02 -24.51
CA LYS A 101 12.32 0.81 -25.33
C LYS A 101 11.53 0.79 -26.64
N SER A 102 10.46 1.57 -26.77
CA SER A 102 9.55 1.49 -27.92
C SER A 102 10.06 2.20 -29.17
N GLY A 103 11.04 3.10 -29.04
CA GLY A 103 11.49 3.98 -30.14
C GLY A 103 10.42 4.97 -30.65
N LYS A 104 9.26 5.06 -29.97
CA LYS A 104 8.14 5.93 -30.34
C LYS A 104 8.13 7.20 -29.50
N ARG A 105 7.44 8.23 -30.01
CA ARG A 105 7.24 9.50 -29.31
C ARG A 105 6.52 9.27 -27.97
N VAL A 106 7.13 9.71 -26.88
CA VAL A 106 6.58 9.61 -25.52
C VAL A 106 5.44 10.62 -25.34
N PRO A 107 4.27 10.21 -24.81
CA PRO A 107 3.19 11.15 -24.47
C PRO A 107 3.59 12.10 -23.32
N PRO A 108 3.06 13.34 -23.29
CA PRO A 108 3.32 14.28 -22.20
C PRO A 108 3.01 13.67 -20.82
N GLY A 109 3.86 13.95 -19.82
CA GLY A 109 3.66 13.52 -18.43
C GLY A 109 4.01 12.05 -18.12
N ARG A 110 4.62 11.32 -19.07
CA ARG A 110 5.09 9.93 -18.86
C ARG A 110 6.59 9.80 -18.62
N TYR A 111 7.33 10.90 -18.73
CA TYR A 111 8.76 10.97 -18.45
C TYR A 111 8.97 11.52 -17.04
N SER A 112 9.78 10.85 -16.22
CA SER A 112 10.24 11.35 -14.91
C SER A 112 11.72 11.72 -14.91
N GLY A 113 12.38 11.70 -16.07
CA GLY A 113 13.72 12.25 -16.24
C GLY A 113 13.66 13.74 -16.52
N ASN A 114 14.52 14.53 -15.90
CA ASN A 114 14.72 15.92 -16.25
C ASN A 114 15.04 16.00 -17.75
N SER A 115 14.11 16.49 -18.58
CA SER A 115 14.40 16.84 -19.97
C SER A 115 15.20 18.15 -19.97
N GLY A 116 16.44 18.07 -19.53
CA GLY A 116 17.48 19.07 -19.77
C GLY A 116 18.20 18.69 -21.05
N GLY A 117 17.82 19.37 -22.13
CA GLY A 117 18.47 19.40 -23.43
C GLY A 117 18.11 20.72 -24.08
#